data_AF-A0A954DK95-F1
#
_entry.id   AF-A0A954DK95-F1
#
_cell.length_a   1.000
_cell.length_b   1.000
_cell.length_c   1.000
_cell.angle_alpha   90.00
_cell.angle_beta   90.00
_cell.angle_gamma   90.00
#
_symmetry.space_group_name_H-M   'P 1'
#
loop_
_entity.id
_entity.type
_entity.pdbx_description
1 polymer ?
#
loop_
_entity_poly.entity_id
_entity_poly.type
_entity_poly.pdbx_seq_one_letter_code
_entity_poly.pdbx_strand_id
1 'polypeptide(L)'
;EGLGRRLDPAFSLDAHIEPMARRMMRRLSSPRRVIASGWKDVRRLVIGLPRDLRRIVMRARRGGFKIELDLRRLEDFGHQLDRSANRVTVGLITSALIVGTSIAMTIDTGPTLLGLPVLGLFGFGTSFTIGVMLLWSILRSGRR
;
A
#
# COMPACT_ATOMS: atom_id res chain seq x y z
N GLU A 1 30.79 35.19 3.02
CA GLU A 1 30.98 36.29 2.05
C GLU A 1 32.12 37.18 2.54
N GLY A 2 33.05 37.57 1.67
CA GLY A 2 33.92 38.72 1.98
C GLY A 2 35.38 38.50 2.38
N LEU A 3 36.01 37.35 2.10
CA LEU A 3 37.47 37.22 2.25
C LEU A 3 38.25 37.76 1.03
N GLY A 4 37.68 37.72 -0.19
CA GLY A 4 38.33 38.21 -1.42
C GLY A 4 38.19 39.72 -1.68
N ARG A 5 37.13 40.36 -1.20
CA ARG A 5 36.89 41.82 -1.37
C ARG A 5 37.79 42.71 -0.51
N ARG A 6 38.57 42.12 0.41
CA ARG A 6 39.50 42.87 1.27
C ARG A 6 40.88 43.11 0.63
N LEU A 7 41.20 42.41 -0.46
CA LEU A 7 42.51 42.52 -1.14
C LEU A 7 42.48 43.36 -2.42
N ASP A 8 41.33 43.47 -3.09
CA ASP A 8 41.17 44.35 -4.26
C ASP A 8 39.67 44.76 -4.43
N PRO A 9 39.33 46.07 -4.36
CA PRO A 9 37.95 46.54 -4.47
C PRO A 9 37.32 46.39 -5.87
N ALA A 10 38.11 46.10 -6.91
CA ALA A 10 37.62 45.90 -8.27
C ALA A 10 37.34 44.42 -8.62
N PHE A 11 37.65 43.49 -7.72
CA PHE A 11 37.53 42.05 -7.99
C PHE A 11 36.07 41.58 -7.96
N SER A 12 35.46 41.56 -9.13
CA SER A 12 34.12 41.04 -9.39
C SER A 12 34.22 39.54 -9.68
N LEU A 13 33.89 38.69 -8.71
CA LEU A 13 33.86 37.22 -8.86
C LEU A 13 32.84 36.75 -9.92
N ASP A 14 32.00 37.67 -10.37
CA ASP A 14 30.77 37.42 -11.12
C ASP A 14 31.04 37.31 -12.63
N ALA A 15 32.04 38.02 -13.16
CA ALA A 15 32.28 38.09 -14.60
C ALA A 15 33.14 36.93 -15.17
N HIS A 16 33.86 36.19 -14.31
CA HIS A 16 34.79 35.12 -14.76
C HIS A 16 34.38 33.71 -14.35
N ILE A 17 33.58 33.55 -13.28
CA ILE A 17 33.11 32.22 -12.85
C ILE A 17 31.93 31.75 -13.70
N GLU A 18 31.09 32.66 -14.19
CA GLU A 18 29.93 32.34 -15.01
C GLU A 18 30.25 31.49 -16.27
N PRO A 19 31.25 31.81 -17.10
CA PRO A 19 31.59 30.99 -18.27
C PRO A 19 32.25 29.65 -17.90
N MET A 20 32.82 29.50 -16.71
CA MET A 20 33.44 28.26 -16.25
C MET A 20 32.40 27.32 -15.63
N ALA A 21 31.48 27.86 -14.83
CA ALA A 21 30.33 27.14 -14.28
C ALA A 21 29.39 26.65 -15.39
N ARG A 22 29.12 27.48 -16.41
CA ARG A 22 28.26 27.14 -17.56
C ARG A 22 28.89 26.04 -18.44
N ARG A 23 30.22 25.99 -18.57
CA ARG A 23 30.95 24.90 -19.24
C ARG A 23 30.97 23.61 -18.42
N MET A 24 30.99 23.70 -17.10
CA MET A 24 30.99 22.54 -16.21
C MET A 24 29.59 21.91 -16.09
N MET A 25 28.53 22.72 -16.03
CA MET A 25 27.14 22.24 -16.09
C MET A 25 26.88 21.43 -17.38
N ARG A 26 27.32 21.91 -18.54
CA ARG A 26 27.16 21.19 -19.83
C ARG A 26 27.92 19.86 -19.90
N ARG A 27 28.98 19.66 -19.09
CA ARG A 27 29.72 18.39 -19.01
C ARG A 27 29.07 17.38 -18.05
N LEU A 28 28.34 17.86 -17.05
CA LEU A 28 27.54 17.04 -16.14
C LEU A 28 26.22 16.58 -16.77
N SER A 29 25.67 17.36 -17.72
CA SER A 29 24.43 17.06 -18.47
C SER A 29 24.56 16.04 -19.59
N SER A 30 25.51 15.09 -19.53
CA SER A 30 25.59 14.03 -20.56
C SER A 30 24.72 12.82 -20.15
N PRO A 31 23.56 12.57 -20.81
CA PRO A 31 22.63 11.51 -20.42
C PRO A 31 23.27 10.11 -20.43
N ARG A 32 24.31 9.90 -21.25
CA ARG A 32 25.11 8.67 -21.26
C ARG A 32 25.86 8.41 -19.95
N ARG A 33 26.29 9.44 -19.21
CA ARG A 33 27.00 9.25 -17.93
C ARG A 33 26.06 8.94 -16.76
N VAL A 34 24.86 9.52 -16.76
CA VAL A 34 23.81 9.23 -15.76
C VAL A 34 23.33 7.78 -15.88
N ILE A 35 23.16 7.29 -17.11
CA ILE A 35 22.81 5.87 -17.37
C ILE A 35 23.97 4.95 -16.95
N ALA A 36 25.21 5.27 -17.34
CA ALA A 36 26.37 4.45 -17.00
C ALA A 36 26.68 4.43 -15.49
N SER A 37 26.42 5.52 -14.75
CA SER A 37 26.54 5.55 -13.29
C SER A 37 25.42 4.76 -12.61
N GLY A 38 24.17 4.90 -13.08
CA GLY A 38 23.03 4.13 -12.56
C GLY A 38 23.24 2.61 -12.62
N TRP A 39 23.83 2.11 -13.72
CA TRP A 39 24.16 0.68 -13.85
C TRP A 39 25.25 0.21 -12.87
N LYS A 40 26.21 1.07 -12.51
CA LYS A 40 27.22 0.76 -11.50
C LYS A 40 26.62 0.73 -10.10
N ASP A 41 25.70 1.64 -9.80
CA ASP A 41 25.03 1.72 -8.51
C ASP A 41 24.08 0.54 -8.29
N VAL A 42 23.30 0.15 -9.31
CA VAL A 42 22.46 -1.06 -9.27
C VAL A 42 23.31 -2.33 -9.07
N ARG A 43 24.44 -2.48 -9.78
CA ARG A 43 25.35 -3.63 -9.57
C ARG A 43 25.91 -3.65 -8.14
N ARG A 44 26.28 -2.49 -7.58
CA ARG A 44 26.76 -2.39 -6.19
C ARG A 44 25.68 -2.76 -5.18
N LEU A 45 24.45 -2.32 -5.40
CA LEU A 45 23.29 -2.70 -4.59
C LEU A 45 23.04 -4.20 -4.63
N VAL A 46 23.00 -4.82 -5.81
CA VAL A 46 22.76 -6.26 -5.96
C VAL A 46 23.88 -7.12 -5.35
N ILE A 47 25.15 -6.69 -5.50
CA ILE A 47 26.29 -7.41 -4.93
C ILE A 47 26.45 -7.16 -3.41
N GLY A 48 26.01 -6.00 -2.92
CA GLY A 48 26.07 -5.61 -1.50
C GLY A 48 24.89 -6.13 -0.66
N LEU A 49 23.71 -6.27 -1.27
CA LEU A 49 22.47 -6.73 -0.67
C LEU A 49 22.61 -8.02 0.16
N PRO A 50 23.26 -9.09 -0.33
CA PRO A 50 23.41 -10.32 0.45
C PRO A 50 24.20 -10.10 1.73
N ARG A 51 25.22 -9.21 1.71
CA ARG A 51 26.02 -8.88 2.90
C ARG A 51 25.22 -8.07 3.90
N ASP A 52 24.37 -7.16 3.44
CA ASP A 52 23.51 -6.35 4.31
C ASP A 52 22.40 -7.19 4.95
N LEU A 53 21.76 -8.06 4.17
CA LEU A 53 20.80 -9.05 4.69
C LEU A 53 21.46 -9.98 5.70
N ARG A 54 22.66 -10.49 5.42
CA ARG A 54 23.40 -11.34 6.36
C ARG A 54 23.74 -10.59 7.66
N ARG A 55 24.07 -9.29 7.58
CA ARG A 55 24.27 -8.45 8.78
C ARG A 55 22.98 -8.26 9.58
N ILE A 56 21.84 -8.04 8.93
CA ILE A 56 20.53 -7.92 9.58
C ILE A 56 20.15 -9.23 10.28
N VAL A 57 20.26 -10.35 9.58
CA VAL A 57 19.97 -11.70 10.13
C VAL A 57 20.89 -12.03 11.30
N MET A 58 22.19 -11.73 11.21
CA MET A 58 23.14 -11.96 12.29
C MET A 58 22.85 -11.10 13.52
N ARG A 59 22.42 -9.84 13.33
CA ARG A 59 21.97 -8.96 14.42
C ARG A 59 20.66 -9.46 15.05
N ALA A 60 19.75 -9.99 14.25
CA ALA A 60 18.51 -10.61 14.73
C ALA A 60 18.79 -11.87 15.56
N ARG A 61 19.67 -12.76 15.07
CA ARG A 61 20.05 -14.00 15.76
C ARG A 61 20.77 -13.78 17.10
N ARG A 62 21.53 -12.68 17.24
CA ARG A 62 22.25 -12.33 18.48
C ARG A 62 21.37 -11.63 19.53
N GLY A 63 20.06 -11.55 19.32
CA GLY A 63 19.15 -10.82 20.20
C GLY A 63 19.33 -9.30 20.17
N GLY A 64 20.11 -8.77 19.19
CA GLY A 64 20.29 -7.33 18.99
C GLY A 64 19.05 -6.64 18.41
N PHE A 65 18.10 -7.43 17.91
CA PHE A 65 16.73 -7.00 17.71
C PHE A 65 15.94 -7.25 19.00
N LYS A 66 16.13 -6.38 19.99
CA LYS A 66 15.00 -6.02 20.87
C LYS A 66 14.06 -5.19 20.00
N ILE A 67 13.28 -5.86 19.16
CA ILE A 67 12.08 -5.21 18.66
C ILE A 67 11.24 -5.11 19.92
N GLU A 68 11.23 -3.93 20.52
CA GLU A 68 10.14 -3.51 21.38
C GLU A 68 8.93 -3.42 20.44
N LEU A 69 8.45 -4.59 20.00
CA LEU A 69 7.14 -4.74 19.41
C LEU A 69 6.26 -4.33 20.56
N ASP A 70 5.88 -3.06 20.56
CA ASP A 70 4.80 -2.59 21.41
C ASP A 70 3.66 -3.56 21.15
N LEU A 71 3.45 -4.50 22.08
CA LEU A 71 2.54 -5.64 21.91
C LEU A 71 1.15 -5.11 21.49
N ARG A 72 0.82 -3.88 21.92
CA ARG A 72 -0.35 -3.10 21.49
C ARG A 72 -0.44 -2.92 19.98
N ARG A 73 0.65 -2.57 19.27
CA ARG A 73 0.64 -2.41 17.80
C ARG A 73 0.40 -3.72 17.07
N LEU A 74 0.88 -4.84 17.60
CA LEU A 74 0.67 -6.14 16.98
C LEU A 74 -0.75 -6.66 17.25
N GLU A 75 -1.31 -6.41 18.44
CA GLU A 75 -2.73 -6.63 18.75
C GLU A 75 -3.64 -5.76 17.88
N ASP A 76 -3.32 -4.47 17.70
CA ASP A 76 -4.06 -3.56 16.83
C ASP A 76 -4.07 -4.05 15.37
N PHE A 77 -2.92 -4.53 14.88
CA PHE A 77 -2.80 -5.13 13.56
C PHE A 77 -3.65 -6.41 13.46
N GLY A 78 -3.61 -7.28 14.47
CA GLY A 78 -4.47 -8.45 14.56
C GLY A 78 -5.96 -8.09 14.49
N HIS A 79 -6.39 -7.07 15.23
CA HIS A 79 -7.78 -6.59 15.22
C HIS A 79 -8.20 -5.97 13.89
N GLN A 80 -7.29 -5.31 13.16
CA GLN A 80 -7.58 -4.79 11.82
C GLN A 80 -7.68 -5.92 10.79
N LEU A 81 -6.83 -6.93 10.91
CA LEU A 81 -6.86 -8.11 10.05
C LEU A 81 -8.15 -8.90 10.27
N ASP A 82 -8.53 -9.14 11.53
CA ASP A 82 -9.76 -9.83 11.89
C ASP A 82 -11.00 -9.08 11.39
N ARG A 83 -11.05 -7.75 11.55
CA ARG A 83 -12.12 -6.92 10.96
C ARG A 83 -12.19 -7.04 9.44
N SER A 84 -11.06 -7.08 8.77
CA SER A 84 -10.99 -7.22 7.31
C SER A 84 -11.46 -8.60 6.86
N ALA A 85 -10.99 -9.65 7.54
CA ALA A 85 -11.40 -11.03 7.30
C ALA A 85 -12.91 -11.21 7.52
N ASN A 86 -13.44 -10.69 8.63
CA ASN A 86 -14.87 -10.73 8.91
C ASN A 86 -15.69 -10.03 7.81
N ARG A 87 -15.24 -8.86 7.33
CA ARG A 87 -15.91 -8.16 6.22
C ARG A 87 -15.94 -8.99 4.94
N VAL A 88 -14.86 -9.69 4.62
CA VAL A 88 -14.79 -10.58 3.46
C VAL A 88 -15.70 -11.79 3.63
N THR A 89 -15.63 -12.49 4.77
CA THR A 89 -16.47 -13.66 5.09
C THR A 89 -17.95 -13.33 4.93
N VAL A 90 -18.35 -12.20 5.49
CA VAL A 90 -19.75 -11.79 5.48
C VAL A 90 -20.21 -11.37 4.07
N GLY A 91 -19.33 -10.72 3.28
CA GLY A 91 -19.59 -10.47 1.86
C GLY A 91 -19.76 -11.78 1.07
N LEU A 92 -18.94 -12.79 1.34
CA LEU A 92 -19.03 -14.13 0.76
C LEU A 92 -20.36 -14.82 1.09
N ILE A 93 -20.77 -14.80 2.36
CA ILE A 93 -22.06 -15.34 2.81
C ILE A 93 -23.21 -14.66 2.08
N THR A 94 -23.17 -13.32 1.97
CA THR A 94 -24.20 -12.55 1.28
C THR A 94 -24.29 -12.91 -0.20
N SER A 95 -23.14 -13.00 -0.89
CA SER A 95 -23.09 -13.42 -2.30
C SER A 95 -23.63 -14.84 -2.50
N ALA A 96 -23.28 -15.78 -1.62
CA ALA A 96 -23.78 -17.15 -1.66
C ALA A 96 -25.30 -17.21 -1.46
N LEU A 97 -25.84 -16.40 -0.55
CA LEU A 97 -27.29 -16.27 -0.30
C LEU A 97 -28.02 -15.69 -1.52
N ILE A 98 -27.47 -14.65 -2.16
CA ILE A 98 -28.03 -14.05 -3.39
C ILE A 98 -28.07 -15.09 -4.51
N VAL A 99 -26.95 -15.77 -4.76
CA VAL A 99 -26.86 -16.79 -5.83
C VAL A 99 -27.77 -17.98 -5.52
N GLY A 100 -27.79 -18.48 -4.28
CA GLY A 100 -28.64 -19.59 -3.86
C GLY A 100 -30.13 -19.25 -4.00
N THR A 101 -30.53 -18.04 -3.63
CA THR A 101 -31.90 -17.55 -3.81
C THR A 101 -32.27 -17.41 -5.28
N SER A 102 -31.35 -16.90 -6.10
CA SER A 102 -31.56 -16.78 -7.56
C SER A 102 -31.73 -18.14 -8.22
N ILE A 103 -30.98 -19.16 -7.79
CA ILE A 103 -31.13 -20.52 -8.29
C ILE A 103 -32.46 -21.11 -7.81
N ALA A 104 -32.83 -20.90 -6.55
CA ALA A 104 -34.08 -21.39 -5.97
C ALA A 104 -35.33 -20.81 -6.67
N MET A 105 -35.27 -19.57 -7.16
CA MET A 105 -36.35 -18.95 -7.93
C MET A 105 -36.58 -19.58 -9.31
N THR A 106 -35.57 -20.24 -9.88
CA THR A 106 -35.64 -20.87 -11.20
C THR A 106 -36.29 -22.27 -11.15
N ILE A 107 -36.50 -22.82 -9.95
CA ILE A 107 -37.07 -24.17 -9.76
C ILE A 107 -38.57 -24.04 -9.49
N ASP A 108 -39.38 -24.43 -10.48
CA ASP A 108 -40.87 -24.41 -10.47
C ASP A 108 -41.52 -25.48 -9.58
N THR A 109 -40.92 -25.79 -8.42
CA THR A 109 -41.39 -26.89 -7.56
C THR A 109 -41.75 -26.37 -6.17
N GLY A 110 -42.99 -25.86 -6.00
CA GLY A 110 -43.53 -25.49 -4.69
C GLY A 110 -44.80 -24.61 -4.75
N PRO A 111 -45.49 -24.38 -3.61
CA PRO A 111 -46.65 -23.48 -3.56
C PRO A 111 -46.21 -22.07 -3.99
N THR A 112 -46.84 -21.57 -5.05
CA THR A 112 -46.55 -20.26 -5.64
C THR A 112 -47.47 -19.20 -5.03
N LEU A 113 -46.91 -18.03 -4.74
CA LEU A 113 -47.67 -16.84 -4.35
C LEU A 113 -47.35 -15.75 -5.38
N LEU A 114 -48.37 -15.21 -6.04
CA LEU A 114 -48.22 -14.24 -7.13
C LEU A 114 -47.39 -14.75 -8.34
N GLY A 115 -47.31 -16.07 -8.55
CA GLY A 115 -46.52 -16.67 -9.64
C GLY A 115 -45.03 -16.83 -9.33
N LEU A 116 -44.60 -16.54 -8.10
CA LEU A 116 -43.23 -16.73 -7.63
C LEU A 116 -43.19 -17.80 -6.52
N PRO A 117 -42.14 -18.65 -6.46
CA PRO A 117 -41.97 -19.62 -5.37
C PRO A 117 -41.90 -18.91 -4.01
N VAL A 118 -42.77 -19.29 -3.06
CA VAL A 118 -42.82 -18.68 -1.71
C VAL A 118 -41.47 -18.76 -0.99
N LEU A 119 -40.76 -19.89 -1.16
CA LEU A 119 -39.42 -20.09 -0.61
C LEU A 119 -38.39 -19.08 -1.16
N GLY A 120 -38.47 -18.74 -2.45
CA GLY A 120 -37.60 -17.75 -3.09
C GLY A 120 -37.86 -16.34 -2.57
N LEU A 121 -39.13 -15.97 -2.39
CA LEU A 121 -39.54 -14.68 -1.81
C LEU A 121 -39.03 -14.51 -0.38
N PHE A 122 -39.17 -15.54 0.46
CA PHE A 122 -38.63 -15.52 1.81
C PHE A 122 -37.10 -15.43 1.80
N GLY A 123 -36.41 -16.28 1.02
CA GLY A 123 -34.94 -16.26 0.91
C GLY A 123 -34.37 -14.93 0.42
N PHE A 124 -35.05 -14.28 -0.53
CA PHE A 124 -34.67 -12.96 -1.03
C PHE A 124 -34.83 -11.89 0.04
N GLY A 125 -35.95 -11.90 0.77
CA GLY A 125 -36.20 -10.96 1.87
C GLY A 125 -35.17 -11.05 2.99
N THR A 126 -34.82 -12.27 3.43
CA THR A 126 -33.78 -12.47 4.45
C THR A 126 -32.40 -12.05 3.94
N SER A 127 -32.05 -12.42 2.71
CA SER A 127 -30.77 -12.04 2.08
C SER A 127 -30.63 -10.52 1.97
N PHE A 128 -31.68 -9.83 1.54
CA PHE A 128 -31.71 -8.37 1.43
C PHE A 128 -31.56 -7.70 2.79
N THR A 129 -32.27 -8.19 3.81
CA THR A 129 -32.21 -7.65 5.17
C THR A 129 -30.80 -7.79 5.77
N ILE A 130 -30.17 -8.96 5.60
CA ILE A 130 -28.80 -9.23 6.06
C ILE A 130 -27.81 -8.31 5.32
N GLY A 131 -27.93 -8.19 3.99
CA GLY A 131 -27.08 -7.30 3.18
C GLY A 131 -27.19 -5.83 3.59
N VAL A 132 -28.40 -5.34 3.86
CA VAL A 132 -28.64 -3.97 4.32
C VAL A 132 -28.05 -3.75 5.72
N MET A 133 -28.26 -4.68 6.64
CA MET A 133 -27.70 -4.61 8.00
C MET A 133 -26.17 -4.57 7.97
N LEU A 134 -25.54 -5.29 7.03
CA LEU A 134 -24.11 -5.29 6.76
C LEU A 134 -23.58 -3.95 6.27
N LEU A 135 -24.23 -3.40 5.24
CA LEU A 135 -23.87 -2.10 4.71
C LEU A 135 -23.95 -1.05 5.84
N TRP A 136 -24.99 -1.12 6.66
CA TRP A 136 -25.16 -0.25 7.81
C TRP A 136 -24.05 -0.44 8.87
N SER A 137 -23.67 -1.69 9.15
CA SER A 137 -22.58 -2.01 10.08
C SER A 137 -21.21 -1.51 9.58
N ILE A 138 -20.90 -1.70 8.29
CA ILE A 138 -19.65 -1.21 7.67
C ILE A 138 -19.59 0.32 7.70
N LEU A 139 -20.68 0.99 7.32
CA LEU A 139 -20.78 2.46 7.34
C LEU A 139 -20.66 3.02 8.76
N ARG A 140 -21.18 2.32 9.77
CA ARG A 140 -21.11 2.74 11.17
C ARG A 140 -19.75 2.44 11.82
N SER A 141 -19.09 1.36 11.41
CA SER A 141 -17.78 0.93 11.91
C SER A 141 -16.64 1.85 11.45
N GLY A 142 -16.77 2.48 10.27
CA GLY A 142 -15.79 3.45 9.77
C GLY A 142 -15.73 4.80 10.53
N ARG A 143 -16.53 4.99 11.58
CA ARG A 143 -16.58 6.22 12.40
C ARG A 143 -16.03 6.07 13.83
N ARG A 144 -15.24 5.03 14.12
CA ARG A 144 -14.53 4.91 15.41
C ARG A 144 -13.08 4.49 15.21
#